data_AF-A0A917UFB1-F1
#
_entry.id   AF-A0A917UFB1-F1
#
_cell.length_a   1.000
_cell.length_b   1.000
_cell.length_c   1.000
_cell.angle_alpha   90.00
_cell.angle_beta   90.00
_cell.angle_gamma   90.00
#
_symmetry.space_group_name_H-M   'P 1'
#
loop_
_entity.id
_entity.type
_entity.pdbx_description
1 polymer ?
#
loop_
_entity_poly.entity_id
_entity_poly.type
_entity_poly.pdbx_seq_one_letter_code
_entity_poly.pdbx_strand_id
1 'polypeptide(L)'
;MTAHHSLATDLLAAVAAVTTDGPAAAGAGWVRHYTPPGPDDGSQFLLMLKPELLAEASTDASDGGGLLGRVLDRLAAGGLQLGAVRVVGAAELTARCMVEHHYAVLNRVSTQGLDALPPNARHRLAQRYTQDTTEHSDTVRTRILGGHQLLAQRPDLTATALDAFARNLPVAKAAAGVYTTELLLDGERFVVLNAFHPLQLAHFQQPGGAVAVLTCTTHRPTDLVRREVIGATDPAQAQPGSVKHMLYQDRATFTEWKVCTRLNGVHLSPGPVEAMFTIQRYFTDDWTPMPLAHTTLGMRLLATGADERALSALGDNPVVEYGGGGHLFDVTEDLTTQECEHMLLRLLERPPAARPYADQETTA
;
A
#
# COMPACT_ATOMS: atom_id res chain seq x y z
N MET A 1 8.61 -23.77 -22.50
CA MET A 1 8.05 -22.66 -21.69
C MET A 1 8.13 -23.06 -20.23
N THR A 2 8.67 -22.20 -19.36
CA THR A 2 8.57 -22.40 -17.91
C THR A 2 7.13 -22.17 -17.46
N ALA A 3 6.74 -22.68 -16.28
CA ALA A 3 5.42 -22.42 -15.71
C ALA A 3 5.12 -20.91 -15.55
N HIS A 4 6.17 -20.11 -15.31
CA HIS A 4 6.07 -18.65 -15.17
C HIS A 4 5.80 -17.94 -16.50
N HIS A 5 6.29 -18.46 -17.64
CA HIS A 5 5.96 -17.89 -18.95
C HIS A 5 4.49 -18.07 -19.31
N SER A 6 3.91 -19.24 -18.99
CA SER A 6 2.46 -19.45 -19.15
C SER A 6 1.68 -18.44 -18.32
N LEU A 7 2.03 -18.30 -17.04
CA LEU A 7 1.36 -17.36 -16.14
C LEU A 7 1.49 -15.90 -16.61
N ALA A 8 2.66 -15.51 -17.12
CA ALA A 8 2.85 -14.17 -17.70
C ALA A 8 1.95 -13.94 -18.90
N THR A 9 1.82 -14.93 -19.80
CA THR A 9 0.94 -14.86 -20.97
C THR A 9 -0.52 -14.70 -20.56
N ASP A 10 -0.99 -15.54 -19.62
CA ASP A 10 -2.36 -15.49 -19.13
C ASP A 10 -2.66 -14.17 -18.41
N LEU A 11 -1.68 -13.62 -17.68
CA LEU A 11 -1.79 -12.33 -17.02
C LEU A 11 -1.92 -11.19 -18.04
N LEU A 12 -1.09 -11.17 -19.10
CA LEU A 12 -1.20 -10.16 -20.16
C LEU A 12 -2.54 -10.24 -20.89
N ALA A 13 -3.05 -11.45 -21.14
CA ALA A 13 -4.38 -11.63 -21.72
C ALA A 13 -5.49 -11.08 -20.81
N ALA A 14 -5.40 -11.32 -19.49
CA ALA A 14 -6.35 -10.77 -18.52
C ALA A 14 -6.22 -9.24 -18.40
N VAL A 15 -5.01 -8.68 -18.47
CA VAL A 15 -4.81 -7.22 -18.53
C VAL A 15 -5.48 -6.63 -19.75
N ALA A 16 -5.27 -7.21 -20.94
CA ALA A 16 -5.95 -6.76 -22.15
C ALA A 16 -7.48 -6.78 -21.98
N ALA A 17 -8.04 -7.87 -21.42
CA ALA A 17 -9.49 -8.01 -21.22
C ALA A 17 -10.13 -6.98 -20.28
N VAL A 18 -9.39 -6.49 -19.26
CA VAL A 18 -9.91 -5.48 -18.31
C VAL A 18 -9.56 -4.03 -18.70
N THR A 19 -8.70 -3.84 -19.69
CA THR A 19 -8.24 -2.51 -20.14
C THR A 19 -8.82 -2.08 -21.48
N THR A 20 -9.46 -2.99 -22.23
CA THR A 20 -10.17 -2.64 -23.47
C THR A 20 -11.29 -1.64 -23.20
N ASP A 21 -11.34 -0.56 -23.98
CA ASP A 21 -12.42 0.41 -23.90
C ASP A 21 -13.75 -0.20 -24.40
N GLY A 22 -14.77 -0.20 -23.54
CA GLY A 22 -16.14 -0.56 -23.94
C GLY A 22 -17.03 -1.00 -22.78
N PRO A 23 -18.37 -1.00 -22.97
CA PRO A 23 -19.34 -1.43 -21.96
C PRO A 23 -19.25 -2.93 -21.61
N ALA A 24 -18.44 -3.70 -22.34
CA ALA A 24 -18.21 -5.13 -22.15
C ALA A 24 -16.88 -5.44 -21.44
N ALA A 25 -16.08 -4.43 -21.09
CA ALA A 25 -14.83 -4.63 -20.35
C ALA A 25 -15.13 -5.28 -19.00
N ALA A 26 -14.47 -6.39 -18.69
CA ALA A 26 -14.57 -6.98 -17.36
C ALA A 26 -13.90 -6.02 -16.35
N GLY A 27 -14.59 -5.63 -15.28
CA GLY A 27 -13.98 -4.78 -14.24
C GLY A 27 -12.81 -5.46 -13.53
N ALA A 28 -12.85 -6.80 -13.45
CA ALA A 28 -11.77 -7.64 -12.95
C ALA A 28 -11.82 -9.03 -13.61
N GLY A 29 -10.68 -9.73 -13.63
CA GLY A 29 -10.54 -11.07 -14.20
C GLY A 29 -9.65 -11.98 -13.36
N TRP A 30 -10.05 -13.25 -13.25
CA TRP A 30 -9.24 -14.30 -12.63
C TRP A 30 -8.27 -14.89 -13.64
N VAL A 31 -6.99 -14.95 -13.27
CA VAL A 31 -5.96 -15.72 -14.01
C VAL A 31 -5.75 -17.06 -13.31
N ARG A 32 -5.73 -17.04 -11.98
CA ARG A 32 -5.75 -18.24 -11.14
C ARG A 32 -6.62 -17.99 -9.92
N HIS A 33 -7.66 -18.80 -9.75
CA HIS A 33 -8.57 -18.68 -8.62
C HIS A 33 -7.88 -18.86 -7.28
N TYR A 34 -8.46 -18.23 -6.26
CA TYR A 34 -7.97 -18.35 -4.90
C TYR A 34 -8.11 -19.77 -4.36
N THR A 35 -7.04 -20.27 -3.78
CA THR A 35 -7.04 -21.50 -2.97
C THR A 35 -6.40 -21.13 -1.63
N PRO A 36 -7.08 -21.38 -0.50
CA PRO A 36 -6.49 -21.15 0.82
C PRO A 36 -5.14 -21.87 0.96
N PRO A 37 -4.13 -21.25 1.56
CA PRO A 37 -2.86 -21.91 1.85
C PRO A 37 -3.06 -22.96 2.95
N GLY A 38 -2.16 -23.95 2.98
CA GLY A 38 -2.04 -24.88 4.09
C GLY A 38 -1.48 -24.23 5.36
N PRO A 39 -1.65 -24.86 6.53
CA PRO A 39 -1.13 -24.37 7.81
C PRO A 39 0.40 -24.28 7.84
N ASP A 40 1.06 -25.07 7.00
CA ASP A 40 2.51 -25.17 6.93
C ASP A 40 3.13 -24.32 5.81
N ASP A 41 2.38 -23.56 5.02
CA ASP A 41 2.91 -22.82 3.86
C ASP A 41 3.76 -21.57 4.22
N GLY A 42 4.03 -21.36 5.51
CA GLY A 42 4.83 -20.25 6.01
C GLY A 42 4.08 -18.91 6.01
N SER A 43 4.77 -17.82 5.73
CA SER A 43 4.17 -16.49 5.69
C SER A 43 3.45 -16.24 4.37
N GLN A 44 2.26 -15.62 4.44
CA GLN A 44 1.43 -15.29 3.30
C GLN A 44 1.43 -13.77 3.05
N PHE A 45 1.50 -13.37 1.78
CA PHE A 45 1.57 -11.98 1.35
C PHE A 45 0.61 -11.70 0.20
N LEU A 46 0.21 -10.43 0.07
CA LEU A 46 -0.31 -9.88 -1.16
C LEU A 46 0.82 -9.15 -1.90
N LEU A 47 1.11 -9.59 -3.12
CA LEU A 47 1.97 -8.86 -4.05
C LEU A 47 1.09 -8.18 -5.11
N MET A 48 1.35 -6.91 -5.38
CA MET A 48 0.69 -6.14 -6.44
C MET A 48 1.72 -5.73 -7.49
N LEU A 49 1.46 -6.09 -8.74
CA LEU A 49 2.09 -5.54 -9.93
C LEU A 49 1.34 -4.26 -10.31
N LYS A 50 2.07 -3.14 -10.36
CA LYS A 50 1.51 -1.80 -10.55
C LYS A 50 1.27 -1.49 -12.04
N PRO A 51 0.44 -0.47 -12.36
CA PRO A 51 0.05 -0.19 -13.73
C PRO A 51 1.21 0.03 -14.68
N GLU A 52 2.26 0.73 -14.24
CA GLU A 52 3.44 1.03 -15.07
C GLU A 52 4.20 -0.23 -15.52
N LEU A 53 4.25 -1.26 -14.67
CA LEU A 53 4.89 -2.53 -15.01
C LEU A 53 4.04 -3.31 -16.03
N LEU A 54 2.72 -3.30 -15.85
CA LEU A 54 1.81 -4.03 -16.74
C LEU A 54 1.70 -3.35 -18.11
N ALA A 55 1.68 -2.02 -18.14
CA ALA A 55 1.69 -1.25 -19.37
C ALA A 55 2.97 -1.51 -20.17
N GLU A 56 4.15 -1.42 -19.54
CA GLU A 56 5.43 -1.71 -20.20
C GLU A 56 5.55 -3.19 -20.61
N ALA A 57 5.04 -4.13 -19.80
CA ALA A 57 5.04 -5.54 -20.18
C ALA A 57 4.12 -5.85 -21.37
N SER A 58 3.07 -5.05 -21.59
CA SER A 58 2.12 -5.23 -22.69
C SER A 58 2.67 -4.72 -24.03
N THR A 59 3.71 -3.88 -24.04
CA THR A 59 4.37 -3.43 -25.27
C THR A 59 5.41 -4.43 -25.80
N ASP A 60 5.86 -5.35 -24.93
CA ASP A 60 6.77 -6.43 -25.27
C ASP A 60 6.00 -7.58 -25.93
N ALA A 61 6.12 -7.72 -27.24
CA ALA A 61 5.42 -8.74 -28.04
C ALA A 61 5.93 -10.18 -27.80
N SER A 62 6.75 -10.43 -26.78
CA SER A 62 7.24 -11.77 -26.47
C SER A 62 6.23 -12.57 -25.64
N ASP A 63 5.84 -13.74 -26.15
CA ASP A 63 4.94 -14.68 -25.47
C ASP A 63 5.53 -15.13 -24.11
N GLY A 64 5.16 -14.42 -23.03
CA GLY A 64 5.40 -14.80 -21.64
C GLY A 64 6.85 -14.71 -21.13
N GLY A 65 7.85 -14.66 -22.00
CA GLY A 65 9.27 -14.57 -21.66
C GLY A 65 9.80 -13.15 -21.45
N GLY A 66 8.97 -12.13 -21.73
CA GLY A 66 9.32 -10.72 -21.65
C GLY A 66 9.51 -10.19 -20.22
N LEU A 67 9.36 -8.89 -20.06
CA LEU A 67 9.51 -8.20 -18.76
C LEU A 67 8.75 -8.90 -17.62
N LEU A 68 7.49 -9.28 -17.85
CA LEU A 68 6.68 -9.94 -16.83
C LEU A 68 7.20 -11.33 -16.45
N GLY A 69 7.58 -12.15 -17.44
CA GLY A 69 8.19 -13.46 -17.19
C GLY A 69 9.42 -13.36 -16.30
N ARG A 70 10.30 -12.40 -16.59
CA ARG A 70 11.51 -12.14 -15.78
C ARG A 70 11.20 -11.70 -14.35
N VAL A 71 10.14 -10.90 -14.14
CA VAL A 71 9.68 -10.54 -12.79
C VAL A 71 9.18 -11.78 -12.04
N LEU A 72 8.34 -12.60 -12.67
CA LEU A 72 7.80 -13.82 -12.05
C LEU A 72 8.90 -14.84 -11.72
N ASP A 73 9.85 -15.04 -12.64
CA ASP A 73 11.02 -15.88 -12.42
C ASP A 73 11.88 -15.37 -11.25
N ARG A 74 12.03 -14.04 -11.13
CA ARG A 74 12.81 -13.46 -10.03
C ARG A 74 12.14 -13.67 -8.67
N LEU A 75 10.81 -13.55 -8.60
CA LEU A 75 10.04 -13.82 -7.39
C LEU A 75 10.19 -15.29 -6.99
N ALA A 76 10.03 -16.21 -7.95
CA ALA A 76 10.17 -17.64 -7.72
C ALA A 76 11.59 -18.04 -7.28
N ALA A 77 12.62 -17.54 -7.96
CA ALA A 77 14.02 -17.74 -7.57
C ALA A 77 14.33 -17.15 -6.19
N GLY A 78 13.59 -16.12 -5.78
CA GLY A 78 13.62 -15.54 -4.43
C GLY A 78 12.97 -16.41 -3.36
N GLY A 79 12.40 -17.57 -3.70
CA GLY A 79 11.76 -18.49 -2.78
C GLY A 79 10.28 -18.17 -2.49
N LEU A 80 9.63 -17.42 -3.38
CA LEU A 80 8.18 -17.15 -3.27
C LEU A 80 7.42 -18.18 -4.10
N GLN A 81 6.45 -18.82 -3.47
CA GLN A 81 5.46 -19.64 -4.15
C GLN A 81 4.31 -18.72 -4.59
N LEU A 82 4.04 -18.69 -5.90
CA LEU A 82 3.00 -17.84 -6.47
C LEU A 82 1.67 -18.60 -6.45
N GLY A 83 0.70 -18.08 -5.70
CA GLY A 83 -0.64 -18.62 -5.54
C GLY A 83 -1.61 -18.05 -6.54
N ALA A 84 -2.73 -17.53 -6.04
CA ALA A 84 -3.84 -16.96 -6.79
C ALA A 84 -3.41 -15.70 -7.53
N VAL A 85 -4.04 -15.42 -8.67
CA VAL A 85 -3.75 -14.24 -9.49
C VAL A 85 -5.05 -13.64 -10.01
N ARG A 86 -5.24 -12.35 -9.73
CA ARG A 86 -6.38 -11.56 -10.21
C ARG A 86 -5.90 -10.25 -10.81
N VAL A 87 -6.52 -9.85 -11.91
CA VAL A 87 -6.29 -8.55 -12.56
C VAL A 87 -7.52 -7.68 -12.32
N VAL A 88 -7.30 -6.41 -11.97
CA VAL A 88 -8.37 -5.44 -11.69
C VAL A 88 -8.11 -4.19 -12.52
N GLY A 89 -9.08 -3.79 -13.33
CA GLY A 89 -9.01 -2.60 -14.18
C GLY A 89 -9.24 -1.31 -13.38
N ALA A 90 -8.74 -0.18 -13.89
CA ALA A 90 -8.82 1.12 -13.23
C ALA A 90 -10.26 1.57 -12.95
N ALA A 91 -11.23 1.21 -13.81
CA ALA A 91 -12.64 1.50 -13.61
C ALA A 91 -13.18 0.84 -12.32
N GLU A 92 -12.84 -0.43 -12.10
CA GLU A 92 -13.26 -1.18 -10.90
C GLU A 92 -12.51 -0.70 -9.65
N LEU A 93 -11.20 -0.44 -9.78
CA LEU A 93 -10.39 0.15 -8.71
C LEU A 93 -11.01 1.47 -8.21
N THR A 94 -11.43 2.32 -9.16
CA THR A 94 -12.08 3.61 -8.87
C THR A 94 -13.45 3.42 -8.25
N ALA A 95 -14.32 2.60 -8.88
CA ALA A 95 -15.70 2.40 -8.43
C ALA A 95 -15.81 1.88 -6.98
N ARG A 96 -14.78 1.15 -6.51
CA ARG A 96 -14.74 0.56 -5.17
C ARG A 96 -13.76 1.23 -4.21
N CYS A 97 -13.14 2.33 -4.62
CA CYS A 97 -12.10 3.01 -3.84
C CYS A 97 -11.00 2.04 -3.36
N MET A 98 -10.60 1.07 -4.21
CA MET A 98 -9.74 -0.03 -3.77
C MET A 98 -8.34 0.46 -3.37
N VAL A 99 -7.82 1.45 -4.09
CA VAL A 99 -6.49 2.03 -3.87
C VAL A 99 -6.49 2.86 -2.59
N GLU A 100 -7.57 3.59 -2.35
CA GLU A 100 -7.82 4.36 -1.14
C GLU A 100 -7.87 3.44 0.08
N HIS A 101 -8.55 2.30 -0.01
CA HIS A 101 -8.57 1.29 1.05
C HIS A 101 -7.23 0.55 1.21
N HIS A 102 -6.51 0.32 0.10
CA HIS A 102 -5.18 -0.29 0.14
C HIS A 102 -4.16 0.63 0.82
N TYR A 103 -4.23 1.94 0.56
CA TYR A 103 -3.37 2.96 1.15
C TYR A 103 -4.14 3.82 2.17
N ALA A 104 -4.94 3.19 3.04
CA ALA A 104 -5.91 3.87 3.90
C ALA A 104 -5.34 5.00 4.76
N VAL A 105 -4.15 4.79 5.36
CA VAL A 105 -3.50 5.83 6.17
C VAL A 105 -3.04 6.99 5.29
N LEU A 106 -2.39 6.70 4.15
CA LEU A 106 -1.95 7.74 3.22
C LEU A 106 -3.11 8.59 2.73
N ASN A 107 -4.20 7.94 2.33
CA ASN A 107 -5.41 8.58 1.82
C ASN A 107 -6.07 9.46 2.87
N ARG A 108 -6.29 8.93 4.07
CA ARG A 108 -6.91 9.67 5.18
C ARG A 108 -6.10 10.90 5.55
N VAL A 109 -4.79 10.77 5.70
CA VAL A 109 -3.88 11.88 6.04
C VAL A 109 -3.82 12.91 4.91
N SER A 110 -3.83 12.48 3.66
CA SER A 110 -3.82 13.41 2.52
C SER A 110 -5.15 14.17 2.35
N THR A 111 -6.28 13.55 2.68
CA THR A 111 -7.64 14.12 2.49
C THR A 111 -8.16 14.89 3.71
N GLN A 112 -7.80 14.46 4.92
CA GLN A 112 -8.27 15.05 6.18
C GLN A 112 -7.17 15.82 6.94
N GLY A 113 -5.90 15.71 6.52
CA GLY A 113 -4.80 16.46 7.12
C GLY A 113 -4.55 16.07 8.56
N LEU A 114 -4.44 17.07 9.45
CA LEU A 114 -4.19 16.86 10.89
C LEU A 114 -5.30 16.08 11.60
N ASP A 115 -6.54 16.13 11.11
CA ASP A 115 -7.68 15.47 11.75
C ASP A 115 -7.65 13.95 11.54
N ALA A 116 -6.86 13.45 10.58
CA ALA A 116 -6.60 12.01 10.41
C ALA A 116 -5.67 11.41 11.48
N LEU A 117 -4.94 12.26 12.22
CA LEU A 117 -3.83 11.83 13.05
C LEU A 117 -4.26 11.59 14.50
N PRO A 118 -3.68 10.58 15.18
CA PRO A 118 -3.82 10.45 16.62
C PRO A 118 -3.34 11.72 17.36
N PRO A 119 -3.93 12.09 18.52
CA PRO A 119 -3.61 13.31 19.25
C PRO A 119 -2.11 13.52 19.49
N ASN A 120 -1.40 12.47 19.89
CA ASN A 120 0.05 12.52 20.12
C ASN A 120 0.85 12.84 18.86
N ALA A 121 0.44 12.30 17.69
CA ALA A 121 1.11 12.57 16.42
C ALA A 121 0.85 14.02 15.97
N ARG A 122 -0.40 14.50 16.11
CA ARG A 122 -0.78 15.89 15.84
C ARG A 122 0.04 16.87 16.69
N HIS A 123 0.18 16.60 17.99
CA HIS A 123 0.96 17.44 18.90
C HIS A 123 2.45 17.48 18.51
N ARG A 124 3.07 16.33 18.21
CA ARG A 124 4.47 16.29 17.76
C ARG A 124 4.71 17.07 16.47
N LEU A 125 3.79 16.97 15.50
CA LEU A 125 3.87 17.74 14.25
C LEU A 125 3.72 19.24 14.50
N ALA A 126 2.76 19.64 15.33
CA ALA A 126 2.57 21.03 15.70
C ALA A 126 3.82 21.60 16.40
N GLN A 127 4.40 20.88 17.36
CA GLN A 127 5.63 21.30 18.02
C GLN A 127 6.78 21.46 17.02
N ARG A 128 7.00 20.46 16.16
CA ARG A 128 8.09 20.48 15.16
C ARG A 128 8.04 21.69 14.23
N TYR A 129 6.84 22.10 13.80
CA TYR A 129 6.69 23.11 12.74
C TYR A 129 6.19 24.48 13.22
N THR A 130 5.87 24.63 14.52
CA THR A 130 5.44 25.92 15.10
C THR A 130 6.53 26.55 15.99
N GLN A 131 7.53 25.79 16.44
CA GLN A 131 8.61 26.28 17.31
C GLN A 131 9.57 27.28 16.63
N ASP A 132 9.61 27.38 15.30
CA ASP A 132 10.48 28.31 14.57
C ASP A 132 9.92 29.74 14.43
N THR A 133 8.72 30.04 14.95
CA THR A 133 8.04 31.32 14.69
C THR A 133 8.28 32.42 15.73
N THR A 134 9.14 32.21 16.74
CA THR A 134 9.26 33.15 17.88
C THR A 134 10.48 34.09 17.86
N GLU A 135 11.39 33.98 16.89
CA GLU A 135 12.57 34.86 16.84
C GLU A 135 12.68 35.59 15.49
N HIS A 136 12.24 36.86 15.51
CA HIS A 136 12.52 37.92 14.53
C HIS A 136 11.65 37.98 13.24
N SER A 137 10.72 38.96 13.26
CA SER A 137 10.09 39.71 12.16
C SER A 137 9.33 38.96 11.06
N ASP A 138 8.12 39.46 10.76
CA ASP A 138 7.16 39.00 9.74
C ASP A 138 6.68 37.55 9.93
N THR A 139 5.58 37.40 10.69
CA THR A 139 4.93 36.12 10.98
C THR A 139 4.40 35.45 9.71
N VAL A 140 5.27 34.69 9.03
CA VAL A 140 4.86 33.74 7.99
C VAL A 140 4.00 32.68 8.68
N ARG A 141 2.68 32.76 8.46
CA ARG A 141 1.73 31.79 9.00
C ARG A 141 2.07 30.41 8.43
N THR A 142 2.40 29.46 9.32
CA THR A 142 2.61 28.06 8.91
C THR A 142 1.27 27.33 8.89
N ARG A 143 0.94 26.70 7.77
CA ARG A 143 -0.28 25.91 7.60
C ARG A 143 0.06 24.45 7.34
N ILE A 144 -0.53 23.55 8.11
CA ILE A 144 -0.36 22.11 7.93
C ILE A 144 -1.61 21.56 7.24
N LEU A 145 -1.48 21.04 6.02
CA LEU A 145 -2.58 20.56 5.20
C LEU A 145 -2.24 19.21 4.58
N GLY A 146 -3.23 18.34 4.37
CA GLY A 146 -3.08 17.17 3.51
C GLY A 146 -2.91 17.56 2.04
N GLY A 147 -2.26 16.71 1.24
CA GLY A 147 -2.06 16.95 -0.19
C GLY A 147 -3.35 17.28 -0.96
N HIS A 148 -4.43 16.53 -0.73
CA HIS A 148 -5.73 16.81 -1.36
C HIS A 148 -6.37 18.09 -0.80
N GLN A 149 -6.18 18.40 0.49
CA GLN A 149 -6.68 19.66 1.07
C GLN A 149 -5.98 20.88 0.47
N LEU A 150 -4.67 20.79 0.22
CA LEU A 150 -3.93 21.87 -0.44
C LEU A 150 -4.45 22.08 -1.87
N LEU A 151 -4.61 21.01 -2.66
CA LEU A 151 -5.17 21.11 -4.02
C LEU A 151 -6.58 21.73 -4.04
N ALA A 152 -7.43 21.39 -3.07
CA ALA A 152 -8.76 21.98 -2.95
C ALA A 152 -8.73 23.49 -2.64
N GLN A 153 -7.68 23.97 -1.98
CA GLN A 153 -7.51 25.39 -1.61
C GLN A 153 -6.65 26.18 -2.60
N ARG A 154 -5.88 25.50 -3.45
CA ARG A 154 -4.97 26.07 -4.44
C ARG A 154 -5.23 25.45 -5.82
N PRO A 155 -6.27 25.91 -6.54
CA PRO A 155 -6.62 25.39 -7.86
C PRO A 155 -5.55 25.61 -8.93
N ASP A 156 -4.59 26.50 -8.66
CA ASP A 156 -3.40 26.74 -9.49
C ASP A 156 -2.36 25.61 -9.36
N LEU A 157 -2.44 24.80 -8.31
CA LEU A 157 -1.60 23.62 -8.12
C LEU A 157 -2.27 22.37 -8.71
N THR A 158 -1.43 21.44 -9.15
CA THR A 158 -1.86 20.12 -9.65
C THR A 158 -1.23 19.01 -8.82
N ALA A 159 -1.82 17.81 -8.86
CA ALA A 159 -1.22 16.62 -8.25
C ALA A 159 0.22 16.37 -8.75
N THR A 160 0.47 16.63 -10.04
CA THR A 160 1.80 16.57 -10.64
C THR A 160 2.77 17.56 -10.04
N ALA A 161 2.33 18.80 -9.78
CA ALA A 161 3.16 19.81 -9.12
C ALA A 161 3.52 19.40 -7.69
N LEU A 162 2.55 18.87 -6.91
CA LEU A 162 2.83 18.40 -5.55
C LEU A 162 3.79 17.20 -5.52
N ASP A 163 3.67 16.23 -6.45
CA ASP A 163 4.64 15.15 -6.60
C ASP A 163 6.02 15.69 -6.96
N ALA A 164 6.10 16.67 -7.85
CA ALA A 164 7.37 17.31 -8.21
C ALA A 164 8.03 17.97 -6.99
N PHE A 165 7.27 18.66 -6.14
CA PHE A 165 7.79 19.20 -4.88
C PHE A 165 8.27 18.08 -3.94
N ALA A 166 7.45 17.06 -3.71
CA ALA A 166 7.80 15.93 -2.84
C ALA A 166 9.06 15.16 -3.31
N ARG A 167 9.38 15.22 -4.61
CA ARG A 167 10.57 14.57 -5.17
C ARG A 167 11.83 15.43 -5.14
N ASN A 168 11.69 16.75 -5.07
CA ASN A 168 12.82 17.68 -5.17
C ASN A 168 13.08 18.45 -3.87
N LEU A 169 12.21 18.33 -2.88
CA LEU A 169 12.36 18.92 -1.56
C LEU A 169 12.56 17.84 -0.49
N PRO A 170 13.15 18.18 0.66
CA PRO A 170 13.25 17.26 1.78
C PRO A 170 11.87 16.70 2.19
N VAL A 171 11.78 15.38 2.33
CA VAL A 171 10.61 14.69 2.85
C VAL A 171 10.96 14.06 4.18
N ALA A 172 10.24 14.44 5.24
CA ALA A 172 10.40 13.80 6.54
C ALA A 172 9.24 12.84 6.81
N LYS A 173 9.56 11.59 7.16
CA LYS A 173 8.60 10.61 7.69
C LYS A 173 8.34 10.93 9.16
N ALA A 174 7.13 11.37 9.48
CA ALA A 174 6.73 11.71 10.85
C ALA A 174 6.13 10.51 11.61
N ALA A 175 5.49 9.60 10.86
CA ALA A 175 4.99 8.31 11.32
C ALA A 175 4.82 7.39 10.09
N ALA A 176 4.46 6.12 10.32
CA ALA A 176 4.01 5.27 9.23
C ALA A 176 2.78 5.89 8.53
N GLY A 177 2.80 5.91 7.19
CA GLY A 177 1.78 6.59 6.39
C GLY A 177 1.71 8.12 6.54
N VAL A 178 2.65 8.78 7.23
CA VAL A 178 2.66 10.24 7.43
C VAL A 178 3.99 10.83 6.99
N TYR A 179 3.99 11.48 5.84
CA TYR A 179 5.14 12.15 5.23
C TYR A 179 4.87 13.65 5.15
N THR A 180 5.89 14.47 5.40
CA THR A 180 5.79 15.93 5.42
C THR A 180 6.74 16.52 4.38
N THR A 181 6.24 17.48 3.60
CA THR A 181 7.03 18.30 2.67
C THR A 181 6.75 19.76 2.98
N GLU A 182 7.80 20.54 3.26
CA GLU A 182 7.66 21.98 3.51
C GLU A 182 7.74 22.77 2.20
N LEU A 183 6.77 23.64 1.96
CA LEU A 183 6.68 24.52 0.79
C LEU A 183 6.59 25.97 1.24
N LEU A 184 7.16 26.88 0.46
CA LEU A 184 6.92 28.32 0.57
C LEU A 184 6.23 28.76 -0.72
N LEU A 185 4.97 29.17 -0.64
CA LEU A 185 4.16 29.56 -1.78
C LEU A 185 3.57 30.95 -1.50
N ASP A 186 3.84 31.92 -2.38
CA ASP A 186 3.34 33.31 -2.27
C ASP A 186 3.60 33.97 -0.90
N GLY A 187 4.74 33.65 -0.28
CA GLY A 187 5.11 34.15 1.05
C GLY A 187 4.44 33.42 2.23
N GLU A 188 3.66 32.38 1.98
CA GLU A 188 3.04 31.52 3.00
C GLU A 188 3.77 30.17 3.11
N ARG A 189 4.03 29.72 4.34
CA ARG A 189 4.69 28.42 4.60
C ARG A 189 3.62 27.34 4.75
N PHE A 190 3.76 26.28 3.96
CA PHE A 190 2.91 25.09 4.04
C PHE A 190 3.73 23.88 4.48
N VAL A 191 3.19 23.09 5.39
CA VAL A 191 3.64 21.71 5.65
C VAL A 191 2.61 20.79 5.04
N VAL A 192 2.95 20.17 3.92
CA VAL A 192 2.02 19.33 3.16
C VAL A 192 2.19 17.87 3.57
N LEU A 193 1.12 17.28 4.11
CA LEU A 193 1.07 15.89 4.49
C LEU A 193 0.77 15.01 3.27
N ASN A 194 1.63 14.03 3.01
CA ASN A 194 1.52 13.08 1.91
C ASN A 194 1.31 13.76 0.54
N ALA A 195 2.16 14.75 0.23
CA ALA A 195 2.06 15.57 -0.99
C ALA A 195 2.07 14.75 -2.30
N PHE A 196 2.72 13.58 -2.32
CA PHE A 196 2.77 12.68 -3.49
C PHE A 196 1.48 11.87 -3.71
N HIS A 197 0.65 11.71 -2.68
CA HIS A 197 -0.47 10.76 -2.70
C HIS A 197 -1.56 11.09 -3.73
N PRO A 198 -1.94 12.36 -3.99
CA PRO A 198 -2.89 12.68 -5.05
C PRO A 198 -2.47 12.14 -6.43
N LEU A 199 -1.19 12.28 -6.80
CA LEU A 199 -0.69 11.74 -8.07
C LEU A 199 -0.58 10.21 -8.03
N GLN A 200 -0.20 9.64 -6.88
CA GLN A 200 -0.20 8.20 -6.69
C GLN A 200 -1.59 7.61 -6.95
N LEU A 201 -2.65 8.21 -6.36
CA LEU A 201 -4.02 7.75 -6.55
C LEU A 201 -4.45 7.88 -8.00
N ALA A 202 -4.23 9.05 -8.61
CA ALA A 202 -4.53 9.30 -10.02
C ALA A 202 -3.84 8.30 -10.96
N HIS A 203 -2.63 7.85 -10.63
CA HIS A 203 -1.88 6.86 -11.41
C HIS A 203 -2.58 5.49 -11.46
N PHE A 204 -3.13 5.02 -10.34
CA PHE A 204 -3.88 3.75 -10.31
C PHE A 204 -5.27 3.84 -10.95
N GLN A 205 -5.82 5.05 -11.03
CA GLN A 205 -7.15 5.32 -11.57
C GLN A 205 -7.12 5.78 -13.04
N GLN A 206 -5.94 5.78 -13.69
CA GLN A 206 -5.83 6.15 -15.11
C GLN A 206 -6.70 5.22 -15.97
N PRO A 207 -7.56 5.77 -16.84
CA PRO A 207 -8.31 4.98 -17.82
C PRO A 207 -7.39 4.07 -18.64
N GLY A 208 -7.84 2.84 -18.91
CA GLY A 208 -7.01 1.81 -19.57
C GLY A 208 -5.89 1.23 -18.70
N GLY A 209 -5.75 1.67 -17.44
CA GLY A 209 -4.83 1.10 -16.47
C GLY A 209 -5.38 -0.16 -15.80
N ALA A 210 -4.49 -0.97 -15.23
CA ALA A 210 -4.85 -2.13 -14.41
C ALA A 210 -3.79 -2.39 -13.34
N VAL A 211 -4.14 -3.19 -12.34
CA VAL A 211 -3.21 -3.84 -11.43
C VAL A 211 -3.39 -5.35 -11.51
N ALA A 212 -2.34 -6.10 -11.21
CA ALA A 212 -2.43 -7.53 -10.99
C ALA A 212 -1.99 -7.83 -9.57
N VAL A 213 -2.83 -8.55 -8.83
CA VAL A 213 -2.56 -8.97 -7.46
C VAL A 213 -2.34 -10.47 -7.42
N LEU A 214 -1.35 -10.88 -6.66
CA LEU A 214 -0.93 -12.26 -6.47
C LEU A 214 -0.89 -12.58 -4.99
N THR A 215 -1.39 -13.74 -4.59
CA THR A 215 -0.99 -14.28 -3.29
C THR A 215 0.37 -14.93 -3.42
N CYS A 216 1.23 -14.71 -2.43
CA CYS A 216 2.53 -15.34 -2.35
C CYS A 216 2.68 -16.00 -0.98
N THR A 217 3.27 -17.19 -0.94
CA THR A 217 3.69 -17.85 0.30
C THR A 217 5.20 -18.06 0.31
N THR A 218 5.81 -18.05 1.49
CA THR A 218 7.23 -18.36 1.65
C THR A 218 7.58 -18.79 3.07
N HIS A 219 8.61 -19.61 3.20
CA HIS A 219 9.25 -19.92 4.49
C HIS A 219 10.42 -18.99 4.82
N ARG A 220 10.78 -18.08 3.90
CA ARG A 220 11.82 -17.09 4.16
C ARG A 220 11.32 -16.05 5.17
N PRO A 221 12.20 -15.52 6.03
CA PRO A 221 11.87 -14.37 6.86
C PRO A 221 11.37 -13.19 6.00
N THR A 222 10.29 -12.54 6.46
CA THR A 222 9.62 -11.45 5.74
C THR A 222 10.56 -10.29 5.41
N ASP A 223 11.44 -9.92 6.34
CA ASP A 223 12.41 -8.83 6.15
C ASP A 223 13.38 -9.14 5.00
N LEU A 224 13.85 -10.40 4.90
CA LEU A 224 14.71 -10.86 3.81
C LEU A 224 13.98 -10.83 2.47
N VAL A 225 12.71 -11.26 2.43
CA VAL A 225 11.89 -11.17 1.22
C VAL A 225 11.76 -9.72 0.75
N ARG A 226 11.41 -8.80 1.65
CA ARG A 226 11.27 -7.37 1.31
C ARG A 226 12.59 -6.78 0.81
N ARG A 227 13.71 -7.10 1.47
CA ARG A 227 15.01 -6.47 1.18
C ARG A 227 15.73 -7.09 -0.02
N GLU A 228 15.76 -8.41 -0.12
CA GLU A 228 16.58 -9.16 -1.09
C GLU A 228 15.78 -9.60 -2.33
N VAL A 229 14.48 -9.90 -2.18
CA VAL A 229 13.65 -10.34 -3.32
C VAL A 229 12.94 -9.15 -3.95
N ILE A 230 12.20 -8.36 -3.16
CA ILE A 230 11.44 -7.22 -3.69
C ILE A 230 12.36 -6.01 -3.94
N GLY A 231 13.19 -5.67 -2.95
CA GLY A 231 14.10 -4.52 -3.01
C GLY A 231 13.52 -3.25 -2.38
N ALA A 232 14.44 -2.33 -2.05
CA ALA A 232 14.13 -1.04 -1.44
C ALA A 232 13.08 -0.24 -2.23
N THR A 233 12.32 0.61 -1.54
CA THR A 233 11.26 1.42 -2.18
C THR A 233 11.79 2.31 -3.29
N ASP A 234 12.96 2.92 -3.11
CA ASP A 234 13.72 3.54 -4.19
C ASP A 234 14.50 2.46 -4.96
N PRO A 235 14.15 2.19 -6.23
CA PRO A 235 14.83 1.18 -7.04
C PRO A 235 16.34 1.42 -7.21
N ALA A 236 16.79 2.68 -7.13
CA ALA A 236 18.22 3.01 -7.20
C ALA A 236 19.01 2.53 -5.97
N GLN A 237 18.33 2.34 -4.84
CA GLN A 237 18.90 1.83 -3.58
C GLN A 237 18.59 0.34 -3.36
N ALA A 238 17.89 -0.30 -4.30
CA ALA A 238 17.51 -1.70 -4.17
C ALA A 238 18.73 -2.61 -4.34
N GLN A 239 18.78 -3.69 -3.55
CA GLN A 239 19.91 -4.62 -3.56
C GLN A 239 20.01 -5.34 -4.92
N PRO A 240 21.24 -5.56 -5.44
CA PRO A 240 21.45 -6.41 -6.61
C PRO A 240 20.77 -7.76 -6.43
N GLY A 241 20.08 -8.23 -7.46
CA GLY A 241 19.30 -9.47 -7.37
C GLY A 241 17.83 -9.27 -6.98
N SER A 242 17.41 -8.10 -6.48
CA SER A 242 15.99 -7.83 -6.25
C SER A 242 15.22 -7.47 -7.52
N VAL A 243 13.89 -7.60 -7.49
CA VAL A 243 12.97 -7.20 -8.57
C VAL A 243 13.12 -5.72 -8.90
N LYS A 244 13.07 -4.83 -7.90
CA LYS A 244 13.18 -3.39 -8.15
C LYS A 244 14.55 -2.99 -8.68
N HIS A 245 15.62 -3.66 -8.25
CA HIS A 245 16.95 -3.42 -8.82
C HIS A 245 17.00 -3.82 -10.30
N MET A 246 16.45 -4.98 -10.67
CA MET A 246 16.35 -5.42 -12.06
C MET A 246 15.58 -4.39 -12.91
N LEU A 247 14.42 -3.93 -12.43
CA LEU A 247 13.63 -2.90 -13.11
C LEU A 247 14.43 -1.60 -13.28
N TYR A 248 15.18 -1.20 -12.25
CA TYR A 248 16.04 -0.02 -12.34
C TYR A 248 17.15 -0.20 -13.37
N GLN A 249 17.82 -1.35 -13.43
CA GLN A 249 18.86 -1.62 -14.41
C GLN A 249 18.32 -1.54 -15.85
N ASP A 250 17.13 -2.08 -16.07
CA ASP A 250 16.51 -2.15 -17.39
C ASP A 250 15.82 -0.85 -17.82
N ARG A 251 15.74 0.16 -16.95
CA ARG A 251 14.97 1.41 -17.18
C ARG A 251 15.24 2.14 -18.50
N ALA A 252 16.43 1.98 -19.09
CA ALA A 252 16.78 2.59 -20.36
C ALA A 252 16.16 1.87 -21.58
N THR A 253 15.65 0.65 -21.37
CA THR A 253 14.97 -0.16 -22.39
C THR A 253 13.46 0.08 -22.42
N PHE A 254 12.92 0.74 -21.39
CA PHE A 254 11.50 1.02 -21.27
C PHE A 254 11.11 2.25 -22.09
N THR A 255 9.94 2.19 -22.71
CA THR A 255 9.49 3.22 -23.64
C THR A 255 8.93 4.43 -22.89
N GLU A 256 7.99 4.18 -21.97
CA GLU A 256 7.25 5.24 -21.27
C GLU A 256 7.49 5.21 -19.74
N TRP A 257 7.99 4.10 -19.22
CA TRP A 257 8.14 3.93 -17.78
C TRP A 257 9.43 4.53 -17.21
N LYS A 258 9.26 5.65 -16.48
CA LYS A 258 10.31 6.29 -15.68
C LYS A 258 10.44 5.67 -14.30
N VAL A 259 11.23 4.60 -14.20
CA VAL A 259 11.48 3.88 -12.93
C VAL A 259 11.99 4.82 -11.84
N CYS A 260 11.25 4.92 -10.74
CA CYS A 260 11.59 5.74 -9.58
C CYS A 260 10.84 5.26 -8.32
N THR A 261 11.05 5.90 -7.17
CA THR A 261 10.39 5.55 -5.88
C THR A 261 8.87 5.38 -5.98
N ARG A 262 8.19 6.23 -6.76
CA ARG A 262 6.74 6.15 -6.99
C ARG A 262 6.38 5.04 -7.98
N LEU A 263 7.07 5.04 -9.11
CA LEU A 263 6.89 4.13 -10.25
C LEU A 263 7.92 2.99 -10.18
N ASN A 264 7.80 2.14 -9.15
CA ASN A 264 8.74 1.04 -8.88
C ASN A 264 8.17 -0.35 -9.23
N GLY A 265 7.03 -0.41 -9.91
CA GLY A 265 6.51 -1.60 -10.58
C GLY A 265 5.82 -2.61 -9.67
N VAL A 266 6.22 -2.72 -8.40
CA VAL A 266 5.66 -3.70 -7.47
C VAL A 266 5.43 -3.12 -6.07
N HIS A 267 4.42 -3.66 -5.39
CA HIS A 267 4.15 -3.46 -3.97
C HIS A 267 3.97 -4.83 -3.29
N LEU A 268 4.52 -5.00 -2.11
CA LEU A 268 4.30 -6.19 -1.26
C LEU A 268 3.63 -5.71 0.03
N SER A 269 2.57 -6.39 0.46
CA SER A 269 1.95 -6.17 1.78
C SER A 269 3.04 -6.23 2.84
N PRO A 270 3.15 -5.21 3.70
CA PRO A 270 4.36 -5.04 4.46
C PRO A 270 4.46 -6.04 5.62
N GLY A 271 3.33 -6.44 6.24
CA GLY A 271 3.30 -7.46 7.30
C GLY A 271 2.12 -8.44 7.21
N PRO A 272 2.11 -9.51 8.03
CA PRO A 272 1.10 -10.57 7.99
C PRO A 272 -0.34 -10.12 8.27
N VAL A 273 -0.54 -9.14 9.15
CA VAL A 273 -1.88 -8.62 9.48
C VAL A 273 -2.48 -7.88 8.29
N GLU A 274 -1.72 -6.98 7.67
CA GLU A 274 -2.17 -6.28 6.47
C GLU A 274 -2.35 -7.24 5.29
N ALA A 275 -1.47 -8.24 5.15
CA ALA A 275 -1.61 -9.28 4.15
C ALA A 275 -2.94 -10.02 4.26
N MET A 276 -3.33 -10.43 5.47
CA MET A 276 -4.61 -11.12 5.72
C MET A 276 -5.81 -10.31 5.19
N PHE A 277 -5.91 -9.03 5.57
CA PHE A 277 -7.05 -8.19 5.17
C PHE A 277 -7.01 -7.73 3.71
N THR A 278 -5.82 -7.50 3.16
CA THR A 278 -5.69 -7.17 1.73
C THR A 278 -6.03 -8.38 0.86
N ILE A 279 -5.62 -9.60 1.25
CA ILE A 279 -6.02 -10.83 0.56
C ILE A 279 -7.54 -10.98 0.58
N GLN A 280 -8.18 -10.80 1.75
CA GLN A 280 -9.64 -10.85 1.84
C GLN A 280 -10.35 -9.91 0.87
N ARG A 281 -9.81 -8.70 0.69
CA ARG A 281 -10.36 -7.66 -0.16
C ARG A 281 -10.23 -7.96 -1.65
N TYR A 282 -9.07 -8.48 -2.06
CA TYR A 282 -8.76 -8.67 -3.48
C TYR A 282 -9.17 -10.04 -4.04
N PHE A 283 -9.26 -11.08 -3.20
CA PHE A 283 -9.46 -12.46 -3.65
C PHE A 283 -10.86 -12.99 -3.32
N THR A 284 -11.89 -12.32 -3.85
CA THR A 284 -13.31 -12.65 -3.69
C THR A 284 -14.08 -12.48 -5.00
N ASP A 285 -15.06 -13.33 -5.27
CA ASP A 285 -15.80 -13.32 -6.54
C ASP A 285 -16.77 -12.13 -6.67
N ASP A 286 -17.47 -11.76 -5.59
CA ASP A 286 -18.51 -10.73 -5.57
C ASP A 286 -18.11 -9.50 -4.74
N TRP A 287 -16.83 -9.41 -4.35
CA TRP A 287 -16.29 -8.37 -3.48
C TRP A 287 -16.79 -8.43 -2.03
N THR A 288 -17.47 -9.51 -1.66
CA THR A 288 -17.73 -9.85 -0.27
C THR A 288 -16.44 -10.40 0.34
N PRO A 289 -15.96 -9.89 1.50
CA PRO A 289 -14.74 -10.41 2.11
C PRO A 289 -14.81 -11.92 2.30
N MET A 290 -13.82 -12.64 1.77
CA MET A 290 -13.67 -14.08 2.02
C MET A 290 -13.41 -14.35 3.52
N PRO A 291 -13.72 -15.55 4.06
CA PRO A 291 -13.51 -15.87 5.47
C PRO A 291 -12.06 -15.67 5.95
N LEU A 292 -11.85 -15.23 7.19
CA LEU A 292 -10.50 -15.06 7.76
C LEU A 292 -9.74 -16.39 7.82
N ALA A 293 -10.45 -17.49 8.06
CA ALA A 293 -9.93 -18.86 8.08
C ALA A 293 -9.26 -19.29 6.77
N HIS A 294 -9.51 -18.57 5.67
CA HIS A 294 -8.87 -18.87 4.40
C HIS A 294 -7.48 -18.23 4.25
N THR A 295 -7.03 -17.42 5.21
CA THR A 295 -5.67 -16.85 5.23
C THR A 295 -4.82 -17.56 6.28
N THR A 296 -3.49 -17.58 6.09
CA THR A 296 -2.61 -18.31 7.03
C THR A 296 -2.72 -17.76 8.46
N LEU A 297 -2.67 -16.44 8.63
CA LEU A 297 -2.76 -15.82 9.96
C LEU A 297 -4.16 -15.99 10.56
N GLY A 298 -5.22 -15.78 9.76
CA GLY A 298 -6.59 -15.89 10.25
C GLY A 298 -6.94 -17.32 10.68
N MET A 299 -6.52 -18.33 9.92
CA MET A 299 -6.66 -19.74 10.30
C MET A 299 -5.99 -20.03 11.65
N ARG A 300 -4.75 -19.55 11.87
CA ARG A 300 -4.02 -19.77 13.12
C ARG A 300 -4.72 -19.14 14.31
N LEU A 301 -5.14 -17.87 14.18
CA LEU A 301 -5.87 -17.17 15.24
C LEU A 301 -7.21 -17.84 15.58
N LEU A 302 -7.97 -18.28 14.57
CA LEU A 302 -9.24 -18.97 14.80
C LEU A 302 -9.04 -20.34 15.45
N ALA A 303 -7.95 -21.05 15.12
CA ALA A 303 -7.62 -22.32 15.74
C ALA A 303 -7.33 -22.22 17.25
N THR A 304 -6.95 -21.04 17.76
CA THR A 304 -6.81 -20.79 19.21
C THR A 304 -8.13 -20.41 19.89
N GLY A 305 -9.24 -20.36 19.15
CA GLY A 305 -10.54 -19.95 19.66
C GLY A 305 -10.75 -18.44 19.72
N ALA A 306 -9.96 -17.65 18.98
CA ALA A 306 -10.20 -16.21 18.88
C ALA A 306 -11.57 -15.92 18.22
N ASP A 307 -12.24 -14.87 18.69
CA ASP A 307 -13.55 -14.46 18.16
C ASP A 307 -13.40 -13.85 16.75
N GLU A 308 -14.08 -14.44 15.76
CA GLU A 308 -13.98 -14.02 14.36
C GLU A 308 -14.45 -12.58 14.13
N ARG A 309 -15.46 -12.13 14.89
CA ARG A 309 -15.96 -10.76 14.79
C ARG A 309 -14.94 -9.76 15.32
N ALA A 310 -14.32 -10.05 16.46
CA ALA A 310 -13.25 -9.21 17.01
C ALA A 310 -12.04 -9.16 16.07
N LEU A 311 -11.66 -10.29 15.46
CA LEU A 311 -10.63 -10.33 14.43
C LEU A 311 -10.98 -9.48 13.21
N SER A 312 -12.22 -9.58 12.72
CA SER A 312 -12.67 -8.82 11.54
C SER A 312 -12.57 -7.31 11.77
N ALA A 313 -12.86 -6.84 12.99
CA ALA A 313 -12.75 -5.42 13.35
C ALA A 313 -11.31 -4.87 13.30
N LEU A 314 -10.30 -5.74 13.33
CA LEU A 314 -8.90 -5.32 13.16
C LEU A 314 -8.60 -4.84 11.73
N GLY A 315 -9.44 -5.20 10.76
CA GLY A 315 -9.32 -4.78 9.37
C GLY A 315 -9.48 -3.27 9.16
N ASP A 316 -10.12 -2.57 10.11
CA ASP A 316 -10.23 -1.10 10.13
C ASP A 316 -8.93 -0.40 10.52
N ASN A 317 -7.87 -1.18 10.77
CA ASN A 317 -6.56 -0.74 11.19
C ASN A 317 -6.63 0.19 12.43
N PRO A 318 -7.19 -0.31 13.56
CA PRO A 318 -7.41 0.50 14.76
C PRO A 318 -6.09 0.97 15.37
N VAL A 319 -6.16 2.04 16.16
CA VAL A 319 -5.03 2.44 17.01
C VAL A 319 -4.95 1.48 18.19
N VAL A 320 -3.78 0.88 18.40
CA VAL A 320 -3.51 -0.08 19.48
C VAL A 320 -2.39 0.42 20.39
N GLU A 321 -2.42 0.04 21.66
CA GLU A 321 -1.37 0.35 22.63
C GLU A 321 -0.36 -0.81 22.72
N TYR A 322 0.43 -0.97 21.65
CA TYR A 322 1.53 -1.94 21.59
C TYR A 322 2.79 -1.24 21.08
N GLY A 323 3.95 -1.49 21.72
CA GLY A 323 5.24 -0.95 21.26
C GLY A 323 5.33 0.59 21.20
N GLY A 324 4.63 1.32 22.08
CA GLY A 324 4.57 2.79 22.05
C GLY A 324 3.35 3.36 21.33
N GLY A 325 2.51 2.48 20.77
CA GLY A 325 1.20 2.79 20.22
C GLY A 325 1.22 3.28 18.78
N GLY A 326 0.15 3.00 18.04
CA GLY A 326 0.04 3.33 16.62
C GLY A 326 -1.09 2.56 15.95
N HIS A 327 -1.28 2.76 14.65
CA HIS A 327 -2.20 1.91 13.89
C HIS A 327 -1.67 0.48 13.81
N LEU A 328 -2.57 -0.50 13.89
CA LEU A 328 -2.24 -1.92 13.96
C LEU A 328 -1.29 -2.40 12.86
N PHE A 329 -1.53 -2.02 11.60
CA PHE A 329 -0.71 -2.46 10.48
C PHE A 329 0.72 -1.90 10.58
N ASP A 330 0.86 -0.67 11.10
CA ASP A 330 2.16 -0.03 11.27
C ASP A 330 2.99 -0.72 12.35
N VAL A 331 2.37 -1.04 13.49
CA VAL A 331 3.06 -1.71 14.59
C VAL A 331 3.34 -3.19 14.30
N THR A 332 2.80 -3.73 13.20
CA THR A 332 3.00 -5.11 12.75
C THR A 332 3.79 -5.20 11.44
N GLU A 333 4.29 -4.08 10.90
CA GLU A 333 4.92 -3.97 9.56
C GLU A 333 6.09 -4.94 9.35
N ASP A 334 6.88 -5.22 10.39
CA ASP A 334 8.09 -6.05 10.31
C ASP A 334 8.03 -7.31 11.19
N LEU A 335 6.85 -7.63 11.73
CA LEU A 335 6.67 -8.81 12.56
C LEU A 335 6.48 -10.07 11.71
N THR A 336 7.00 -11.18 12.20
CA THR A 336 6.72 -12.52 11.66
C THR A 336 5.26 -12.91 11.91
N THR A 337 4.76 -13.90 11.15
CA THR A 337 3.39 -14.42 11.36
C THR A 337 3.16 -14.88 12.80
N GLN A 338 4.16 -15.50 13.43
CA GLN A 338 4.09 -15.95 14.82
C GLN A 338 4.08 -14.78 15.82
N GLU A 339 4.88 -13.74 15.60
CA GLU A 339 4.88 -12.54 16.44
C GLU A 339 3.55 -11.79 16.32
N CYS A 340 3.00 -11.66 15.11
CA CYS A 340 1.67 -11.10 14.89
C CYS A 340 0.59 -11.91 15.62
N GLU A 341 0.61 -13.24 15.49
CA GLU A 341 -0.34 -14.13 16.18
C GLU A 341 -0.32 -13.87 17.69
N HIS A 342 0.86 -13.95 18.31
CA HIS A 342 1.03 -13.72 19.75
C HIS A 342 0.59 -12.32 20.18
N MET A 343 0.92 -11.30 19.40
CA MET A 343 0.52 -9.92 19.67
C MET A 343 -1.00 -9.77 19.61
N LEU A 344 -1.65 -10.31 18.57
CA LEU A 344 -3.09 -10.17 18.38
C LEU A 344 -3.87 -10.90 19.46
N LEU A 345 -3.46 -12.11 19.87
CA LEU A 345 -4.10 -12.82 20.97
C LEU A 345 -4.05 -12.03 22.28
N ARG A 346 -2.90 -11.42 22.60
CA ARG A 346 -2.78 -10.54 23.77
C ARG A 346 -3.66 -9.29 23.68
N LEU A 347 -3.85 -8.73 22.48
CA LEU A 347 -4.73 -7.59 22.29
C LEU A 347 -6.20 -7.98 22.49
N LEU A 348 -6.59 -9.19 22.08
CA LEU A 348 -7.97 -9.69 22.18
C LEU A 348 -8.33 -10.20 23.58
N GLU A 349 -7.36 -10.70 24.36
CA GLU A 349 -7.55 -11.09 25.77
C GLU A 349 -7.78 -9.88 26.69
N ARG A 350 -7.30 -8.70 26.29
CA ARG A 350 -7.52 -7.47 27.05
C ARG A 350 -8.92 -6.95 26.73
N PRO A 351 -9.81 -6.73 27.72
CA PRO A 351 -11.03 -5.99 27.47
C PRO A 351 -10.65 -4.63 26.88
N PRO A 352 -11.38 -4.14 25.86
CA PRO A 352 -11.07 -2.85 25.25
C PRO A 352 -10.97 -1.81 26.36
N ALA A 353 -9.87 -1.05 26.38
CA ALA A 353 -9.73 0.07 27.31
C ALA A 353 -11.00 0.92 27.19
N ALA A 354 -11.70 1.12 28.31
CA ALA A 354 -12.90 1.93 28.34
C ALA A 354 -12.57 3.27 27.65
N ARG A 355 -13.32 3.61 26.60
CA ARG A 355 -13.16 4.93 25.95
C ARG A 355 -13.15 5.98 27.07
N PRO A 356 -12.16 6.87 27.16
CA PRO A 356 -12.25 7.98 28.09
C PRO A 356 -13.56 8.70 27.76
N TYR A 357 -14.39 8.84 28.79
CA TYR A 357 -15.70 9.47 28.75
C TYR A 357 -15.63 10.74 27.88
N ALA A 358 -16.52 10.82 26.88
CA ALA A 358 -16.81 12.08 26.23
C ALA A 358 -17.19 13.10 27.32
N ASP A 359 -16.60 14.29 27.22
CA ASP A 359 -16.83 15.42 28.08
C ASP A 359 -18.32 15.54 28.41
N GLN A 360 -18.63 15.49 29.71
CA GLN A 360 -19.93 15.91 30.19
C GLN A 360 -20.10 17.38 29.80
N GLU A 361 -21.15 17.61 29.01
CA GLU A 361 -21.71 18.92 28.71
C GLU A 361 -21.74 19.77 29.99
N THR A 362 -20.95 20.83 30.02
CA THR A 362 -21.23 22.00 30.84
C THR A 362 -22.52 22.64 30.32
N THR A 363 -23.66 22.23 30.84
CA THR A 363 -24.87 23.04 30.85
C THR A 363 -24.73 24.15 31.90
N ALA A 364 -25.20 25.33 31.50
CA ALA A 364 -25.22 26.61 32.21
C ALA A 364 -25.84 26.57 33.62
#